data_AF-A0A8T1RX66-F1
#
_entry.id   AF-A0A8T1RX66-F1
#
_cell.length_a   1.000
_cell.length_b   1.000
_cell.length_c   1.000
_cell.angle_alpha   90.00
_cell.angle_beta   90.00
_cell.angle_gamma   90.00
#
_symmetry.space_group_name_H-M   'P 1'
#
loop_
_entity.id
_entity.type
_entity.pdbx_description
1 polymer ?
#
loop_
_entity_poly.entity_id
_entity_poly.type
_entity_poly.pdbx_seq_one_letter_code
_entity_poly.pdbx_strand_id
1 'polypeptide(L)'
;MGLGSAILHLSYKFRLLLLFILCMMVVAWATSSYLVDTVQETPKAKSVVMNFGKATVKSTMSHCPALSPYLQGLSKLKFKASLTLEEVRKENPQVAKGRHRPAECSALQRVAILIPHRNREKHLLYLLEHLHPFLQRQQLDYGIYVIHQAGNTKFNRAKLLNVGYLEALKEENWDCFIFHDVDLVPENDFNMYMCDKQPKHLVVGRNNTGYRLRYQGYFGGVTALTRDQFSKVNGFSNNYWGWGAEDDDLRIR
;
A
#
# COMPACT_ATOMS: atom_id res chain seq x y z
N MET A 1 -31.08 -76.51 19.78
CA MET A 1 -29.66 -76.28 20.14
C MET A 1 -28.82 -76.60 18.92
N GLY A 2 -27.97 -75.66 18.48
CA GLY A 2 -27.07 -75.85 17.34
C GLY A 2 -27.19 -74.79 16.23
N LEU A 3 -27.01 -73.51 16.59
CA LEU A 3 -26.64 -72.45 15.63
C LEU A 3 -25.24 -72.78 15.09
N GLY A 4 -25.05 -72.74 13.76
CA GLY A 4 -23.77 -73.08 13.14
C GLY A 4 -23.61 -72.54 11.71
N SER A 5 -23.45 -71.22 11.61
CA SER A 5 -22.69 -70.49 10.58
C SER A 5 -22.94 -70.82 9.10
N ALA A 6 -23.91 -70.11 8.51
CA ALA A 6 -23.93 -69.84 7.07
C ALA A 6 -22.88 -68.78 6.74
N ILE A 7 -21.74 -69.16 6.15
CA ILE A 7 -20.80 -68.19 5.56
C ILE A 7 -20.40 -68.65 4.15
N LEU A 8 -20.97 -67.91 3.20
CA LEU A 8 -20.81 -67.92 1.75
C LEU A 8 -19.36 -68.13 1.27
N HIS A 9 -19.12 -69.24 0.56
CA HIS A 9 -17.93 -69.44 -0.27
C HIS A 9 -18.07 -68.63 -1.56
N LEU A 10 -17.88 -67.31 -1.44
CA LEU A 10 -18.01 -66.37 -2.55
C LEU A 10 -16.81 -66.54 -3.50
N SER A 11 -17.05 -67.24 -4.62
CA SER A 11 -16.07 -67.47 -5.69
C SER A 11 -15.29 -66.19 -6.00
N TYR A 12 -13.97 -66.29 -6.16
CA TYR A 12 -13.08 -65.17 -6.50
C TYR A 12 -13.59 -64.34 -7.70
N LYS A 13 -14.26 -65.00 -8.66
CA LYS A 13 -14.89 -64.33 -9.81
C LYS A 13 -16.02 -63.37 -9.40
N PHE A 14 -16.78 -63.69 -8.36
CA PHE A 14 -17.84 -62.83 -7.84
C PHE A 14 -17.28 -61.65 -7.04
N ARG A 15 -16.19 -61.84 -6.29
CA ARG A 15 -15.48 -60.72 -5.63
C ARG A 15 -14.87 -59.76 -6.65
N LEU A 16 -14.31 -60.29 -7.74
CA LEU A 16 -13.77 -59.47 -8.83
C LEU A 16 -14.88 -58.72 -9.57
N LEU A 17 -16.03 -59.36 -9.79
CA LEU A 17 -17.22 -58.72 -10.38
C LEU A 17 -17.76 -57.60 -9.48
N LEU A 18 -17.85 -57.82 -8.17
CA LEU A 18 -18.23 -56.79 -7.20
C LEU A 18 -17.27 -55.60 -7.21
N LEU A 19 -15.96 -55.85 -7.23
CA LEU A 19 -14.93 -54.79 -7.32
C LEU A 19 -15.05 -54.00 -8.63
N PHE A 20 -15.32 -54.68 -9.75
CA PHE A 20 -15.51 -54.04 -11.04
C PHE A 20 -16.77 -53.16 -11.06
N ILE A 21 -17.89 -53.66 -10.53
CA ILE A 21 -19.14 -52.89 -10.41
C ILE A 21 -18.94 -51.67 -9.50
N LEU A 22 -18.24 -51.84 -8.37
CA LEU A 22 -17.94 -50.74 -7.45
C LEU A 22 -17.08 -49.66 -8.13
N CYS A 23 -16.09 -50.07 -8.92
CA CYS A 23 -15.23 -49.15 -9.67
C CYS A 23 -16.03 -48.39 -10.74
N MET A 24 -16.90 -49.07 -11.48
CA MET A 24 -17.78 -48.43 -12.47
C MET A 24 -18.77 -47.45 -11.84
N MET A 25 -19.29 -47.75 -10.65
CA MET A 25 -20.16 -46.83 -9.89
C MET A 25 -19.42 -45.57 -9.45
N VAL A 26 -18.16 -45.69 -9.01
CA VAL A 26 -17.32 -44.54 -8.63
C VAL A 26 -16.97 -43.68 -9.85
N VAL A 27 -16.64 -44.29 -10.99
CA VAL A 27 -16.37 -43.57 -12.24
C VAL A 27 -17.64 -42.86 -12.72
N ALA A 28 -18.80 -43.53 -12.71
CA ALA A 28 -20.08 -42.92 -13.08
C ALA A 28 -20.42 -41.73 -12.17
N TRP A 29 -20.22 -41.87 -10.86
CA TRP A 29 -20.43 -40.79 -9.89
C TRP A 29 -19.50 -39.60 -10.14
N ALA A 30 -18.20 -39.86 -10.37
CA ALA A 30 -17.23 -38.82 -10.72
C ALA A 30 -17.57 -38.12 -12.04
N THR A 31 -17.96 -38.87 -13.08
CA THR A 31 -18.36 -38.25 -14.35
C THR A 31 -19.67 -37.46 -14.23
N SER A 32 -20.60 -37.88 -13.37
CA SER A 32 -21.86 -37.16 -13.14
C SER A 32 -21.64 -35.86 -12.37
N SER A 33 -20.74 -35.82 -11.39
CA SER A 33 -20.42 -34.59 -10.66
C SER A 33 -19.69 -33.58 -11.53
N TYR A 34 -18.73 -34.04 -12.36
CA TYR A 34 -18.07 -33.16 -13.33
C TYR A 34 -19.02 -32.63 -14.41
N LEU A 35 -20.01 -33.42 -14.86
CA LEU A 35 -21.01 -32.96 -15.83
C LEU A 35 -21.94 -31.89 -15.24
N VAL A 36 -22.31 -32.00 -13.96
CA VAL A 36 -23.12 -30.99 -13.25
C VAL A 36 -22.35 -29.67 -13.12
N ASP A 37 -21.04 -29.70 -12.82
CA ASP A 37 -20.23 -28.49 -12.69
C ASP A 37 -19.99 -27.78 -14.04
N THR A 38 -19.98 -28.51 -15.16
CA THR A 38 -19.83 -27.90 -16.50
C THR A 38 -21.13 -27.37 -17.12
N VAL A 39 -22.31 -27.70 -16.58
CA VAL A 39 -23.61 -27.32 -17.15
C VAL A 39 -24.17 -26.03 -16.54
N GLN A 40 -23.54 -25.48 -15.50
CA GLN A 40 -24.05 -24.30 -14.79
C GLN A 40 -23.50 -22.95 -15.29
N GLU A 41 -22.63 -22.92 -16.30
CA GLU A 41 -22.26 -21.70 -17.01
C GLU A 41 -22.99 -21.57 -18.36
N THR A 42 -23.93 -20.62 -18.40
CA THR A 42 -24.69 -20.05 -19.56
C THR A 42 -25.96 -20.82 -19.99
N PRO A 43 -27.06 -20.15 -20.46
CA PRO A 43 -27.16 -18.78 -21.00
C PRO A 43 -28.42 -17.96 -20.57
N LYS A 44 -28.32 -16.63 -20.59
CA LYS A 44 -29.51 -15.76 -20.82
C LYS A 44 -29.18 -14.52 -21.66
N ALA A 45 -28.75 -14.75 -22.89
CA ALA A 45 -29.00 -13.82 -23.98
C ALA A 45 -30.47 -13.97 -24.40
N LYS A 46 -31.37 -13.15 -23.81
CA LYS A 46 -32.71 -12.79 -24.33
C LYS A 46 -33.38 -11.77 -23.39
N SER A 47 -32.93 -10.52 -23.47
CA SER A 47 -33.75 -9.33 -23.21
C SER A 47 -33.15 -8.13 -23.92
N VAL A 48 -32.96 -8.26 -25.24
CA VAL A 48 -32.82 -7.11 -26.14
C VAL A 48 -34.23 -6.81 -26.61
N VAL A 49 -34.86 -5.80 -26.00
CA VAL A 49 -35.86 -4.87 -26.57
C VAL A 49 -36.42 -4.07 -25.39
N MET A 50 -36.30 -2.74 -25.50
CA MET A 50 -36.77 -1.67 -24.61
C MET A 50 -35.97 -1.43 -23.31
N ASN A 51 -34.88 -0.65 -23.44
CA ASN A 51 -34.64 0.53 -22.62
C ASN A 51 -33.61 1.43 -23.30
N PHE A 52 -34.09 2.24 -24.25
CA PHE A 52 -33.41 3.50 -24.59
C PHE A 52 -33.62 4.45 -23.42
N GLY A 53 -32.54 4.85 -22.72
CA GLY A 53 -32.63 5.92 -21.73
C GLY A 53 -31.68 5.85 -20.55
N LYS A 54 -30.37 5.85 -20.82
CA LYS A 54 -29.30 6.59 -20.11
C LYS A 54 -27.98 5.85 -20.35
N ALA A 55 -27.32 6.23 -21.43
CA ALA A 55 -25.86 6.13 -21.45
C ALA A 55 -25.37 6.98 -20.27
N THR A 56 -24.98 6.33 -19.18
CA THR A 56 -24.12 6.96 -18.18
C THR A 56 -22.82 7.26 -18.90
N VAL A 57 -22.68 8.51 -19.36
CA VAL A 57 -21.38 9.07 -19.73
C VAL A 57 -20.51 8.89 -18.50
N LYS A 58 -19.64 7.88 -18.53
CA LYS A 58 -18.58 7.72 -17.55
C LYS A 58 -17.65 8.90 -17.83
N SER A 59 -17.94 10.04 -17.19
CA SER A 59 -17.11 11.23 -17.23
C SER A 59 -15.74 10.82 -16.72
N THR A 60 -14.82 10.49 -17.63
CA THR A 60 -13.41 10.28 -17.30
C THR A 60 -12.89 11.62 -16.83
N MET A 61 -12.76 11.78 -15.51
CA MET A 61 -12.14 12.97 -14.93
C MET A 61 -10.78 13.20 -15.60
N SER A 62 -10.52 14.42 -16.04
CA SER A 62 -9.20 14.78 -16.57
C SER A 62 -8.13 14.56 -15.51
N HIS A 63 -6.91 14.25 -15.94
CA HIS A 63 -5.77 14.18 -15.04
C HIS A 63 -5.47 15.56 -14.45
N CYS A 64 -4.95 15.59 -13.22
CA CYS A 64 -4.45 16.80 -12.60
C CYS A 64 -3.27 17.37 -13.41
N PRO A 65 -3.08 18.69 -13.43
CA PRO A 65 -1.96 19.30 -14.15
C PRO A 65 -0.61 18.86 -13.55
N ALA A 66 0.44 18.83 -14.39
CA ALA A 66 1.78 18.46 -13.95
C ALA A 66 2.33 19.36 -12.84
N LEU A 67 1.94 20.64 -12.85
CA LEU A 67 2.18 21.59 -11.78
C LEU A 67 0.82 22.03 -11.23
N SER A 68 0.56 21.74 -9.96
CA SER A 68 -0.69 22.12 -9.32
C SER A 68 -0.84 23.65 -9.27
N PRO A 69 -2.03 24.20 -9.59
CA PRO A 69 -2.29 25.64 -9.45
C PRO A 69 -2.43 26.08 -7.99
N TYR A 70 -2.44 25.14 -7.04
CA TYR A 70 -2.63 25.43 -5.61
C TYR A 70 -1.32 25.60 -4.83
N LEU A 71 -0.16 25.41 -5.47
CA LEU A 71 1.15 25.60 -4.82
C LEU A 71 1.35 27.04 -4.35
N GLN A 72 1.95 27.22 -3.19
CA GLN A 72 2.16 28.53 -2.54
C GLN A 72 3.63 28.90 -2.40
N GLY A 73 4.55 27.95 -2.62
CA GLY A 73 5.98 28.12 -2.43
C GLY A 73 6.40 28.05 -0.97
N LEU A 74 7.24 29.00 -0.56
CA LEU A 74 7.85 29.03 0.77
C LEU A 74 6.79 29.27 1.87
N SER A 75 6.78 28.40 2.86
CA SER A 75 5.94 28.47 4.05
C SER A 75 6.77 28.75 5.30
N LYS A 76 6.30 29.65 6.15
CA LYS A 76 6.91 29.90 7.45
C LYS A 76 6.40 28.86 8.46
N LEU A 77 7.28 27.95 8.87
CA LEU A 77 6.95 26.93 9.87
C LEU A 77 6.70 27.54 11.26
N LYS A 78 5.67 27.02 11.93
CA LYS A 78 5.31 27.37 13.31
C LYS A 78 4.99 26.07 14.05
N PHE A 79 5.44 25.96 15.29
CA PHE A 79 5.26 24.74 16.10
C PHE A 79 4.55 25.09 17.40
N LYS A 80 3.22 24.96 17.41
CA LYS A 80 2.38 25.29 18.57
C LYS A 80 2.45 24.18 19.61
N ALA A 81 3.00 24.45 20.79
CA ALA A 81 3.13 23.45 21.87
C ALA A 81 1.79 22.78 22.26
N SER A 82 0.69 23.55 22.22
CA SER A 82 -0.66 23.10 22.53
C SER A 82 -1.40 22.42 21.38
N LEU A 83 -0.76 22.18 20.23
CA LEU A 83 -1.37 21.46 19.10
C LEU A 83 -1.88 20.07 19.53
N THR A 84 -3.11 19.75 19.11
CA THR A 84 -3.77 18.45 19.31
C THR A 84 -4.11 17.78 17.99
N LEU A 85 -4.37 16.48 18.01
CA LEU A 85 -4.78 15.74 16.81
C LEU A 85 -6.15 16.18 16.31
N GLU A 86 -7.04 16.58 17.22
CA GLU A 86 -8.38 17.08 16.93
C GLU A 86 -8.32 18.38 16.14
N GLU A 87 -7.40 19.29 16.49
CA GLU A 87 -7.14 20.51 15.72
C GLU A 87 -6.69 20.17 14.30
N VAL A 88 -5.70 19.26 14.15
CA VAL A 88 -5.22 18.81 12.83
C VAL A 88 -6.35 18.21 11.98
N ARG A 89 -7.21 17.37 12.58
CA ARG A 89 -8.37 16.77 11.91
C ARG A 89 -9.40 17.81 11.49
N LYS A 90 -9.69 18.78 12.36
CA LYS A 90 -10.65 19.85 12.11
C LYS A 90 -10.22 20.73 10.94
N GLU A 91 -8.92 21.00 10.82
CA GLU A 91 -8.36 21.80 9.73
C GLU A 91 -8.27 21.03 8.40
N ASN A 92 -8.37 19.70 8.43
CA ASN A 92 -8.26 18.82 7.27
C ASN A 92 -9.48 17.90 7.12
N PRO A 93 -10.70 18.43 6.95
CA PRO A 93 -11.93 17.63 6.93
C PRO A 93 -12.02 16.67 5.73
N GLN A 94 -11.27 16.94 4.65
CA GLN A 94 -11.21 16.10 3.45
C GLN A 94 -10.27 14.89 3.61
N VAL A 95 -9.55 14.79 4.73
CA VAL A 95 -8.67 13.67 5.03
C VAL A 95 -9.45 12.63 5.82
N ALA A 96 -9.59 11.43 5.25
CA ALA A 96 -10.28 10.31 5.89
C ALA A 96 -9.28 9.18 6.14
N LYS A 97 -9.15 8.74 7.41
CA LYS A 97 -8.22 7.68 7.83
C LYS A 97 -6.78 7.89 7.34
N GLY A 98 -6.33 9.15 7.28
CA GLY A 98 -4.98 9.49 6.78
C GLY A 98 -4.81 9.45 5.27
N ARG A 99 -5.90 9.29 4.51
CA ARG A 99 -5.93 9.33 3.04
C ARG A 99 -6.66 10.56 2.51
N HIS A 100 -6.25 11.01 1.34
CA HIS A 100 -6.92 12.04 0.56
C HIS A 100 -6.63 11.85 -0.93
N ARG A 101 -7.57 12.29 -1.78
CA ARG A 101 -7.40 12.38 -3.23
C ARG A 101 -8.13 13.65 -3.75
N PRO A 102 -7.67 14.28 -4.84
CA PRO A 102 -8.35 15.45 -5.41
C PRO A 102 -9.77 15.08 -5.89
N ALA A 103 -10.71 16.01 -5.76
CA ALA A 103 -12.10 15.79 -6.16
C ALA A 103 -12.35 16.20 -7.62
N GLU A 104 -11.55 17.14 -8.12
CA GLU A 104 -11.71 17.82 -9.40
C GLU A 104 -10.93 17.17 -10.55
N CYS A 105 -9.93 16.34 -10.24
CA CYS A 105 -9.08 15.69 -11.24
C CYS A 105 -8.53 14.34 -10.74
N SER A 106 -8.08 13.50 -11.66
CA SER A 106 -7.37 12.26 -11.31
C SER A 106 -5.91 12.58 -11.01
N ALA A 107 -5.44 12.25 -9.80
CA ALA A 107 -4.04 12.46 -9.41
C ALA A 107 -3.08 11.75 -10.37
N LEU A 108 -1.90 12.35 -10.61
CA LEU A 108 -0.88 11.79 -11.50
C LEU A 108 -0.15 10.59 -10.89
N GLN A 109 -0.06 10.53 -9.56
CA GLN A 109 0.56 9.43 -8.82
C GLN A 109 -0.23 9.16 -7.54
N ARG A 110 -0.34 7.88 -7.20
CA ARG A 110 -0.72 7.43 -5.87
C ARG A 110 0.53 7.29 -5.01
N VAL A 111 0.57 7.98 -3.88
CA VAL A 111 1.76 8.12 -3.04
C VAL A 111 1.53 7.59 -1.63
N ALA A 112 2.29 6.57 -1.22
CA ALA A 112 2.36 6.14 0.18
C ALA A 112 3.47 6.89 0.91
N ILE A 113 3.14 7.61 1.98
CA ILE A 113 4.13 8.24 2.87
C ILE A 113 4.32 7.33 4.09
N LEU A 114 5.54 6.82 4.25
CA LEU A 114 5.92 5.87 5.27
C LEU A 114 6.78 6.55 6.34
N ILE A 115 6.26 6.62 7.56
CA ILE A 115 6.88 7.32 8.68
C ILE A 115 7.25 6.30 9.77
N PRO A 116 8.53 5.96 9.97
CA PRO A 116 8.95 5.09 11.04
C PRO A 116 8.88 5.86 12.37
N HIS A 117 8.26 5.27 13.39
CA HIS A 117 7.88 6.02 14.60
C HIS A 117 8.08 5.23 15.90
N ARG A 118 8.52 5.93 16.95
CA ARG A 118 8.39 5.52 18.36
C ARG A 118 8.66 6.72 19.28
N ASN A 119 7.81 6.97 20.27
CA ASN A 119 7.99 7.99 21.33
C ASN A 119 8.30 9.40 20.78
N ARG A 120 7.59 9.80 19.71
CA ARG A 120 7.80 11.06 18.97
C ARG A 120 6.46 11.73 18.62
N GLU A 121 5.46 11.59 19.48
CA GLU A 121 4.06 11.98 19.24
C GLU A 121 3.93 13.46 18.88
N LYS A 122 4.67 14.34 19.56
CA LYS A 122 4.64 15.78 19.24
C LYS A 122 5.26 16.12 17.88
N HIS A 123 6.35 15.46 17.50
CA HIS A 123 6.92 15.62 16.15
C HIS A 123 5.95 15.13 15.08
N LEU A 124 5.29 13.99 15.32
CA LEU A 124 4.28 13.46 14.43
C LEU A 124 3.11 14.44 14.26
N LEU A 125 2.63 15.06 15.35
CA LEU A 125 1.56 16.06 15.25
C LEU A 125 1.97 17.27 14.41
N TYR A 126 3.16 17.83 14.61
CA TYR A 126 3.68 18.93 13.78
C TYR A 126 3.82 18.53 12.32
N LEU A 127 4.30 17.31 12.07
CA LEU A 127 4.42 16.80 10.72
C LEU A 127 3.04 16.66 10.07
N LEU A 128 2.04 16.09 10.75
CA LEU A 128 0.70 15.91 10.19
C LEU A 128 -0.03 17.24 9.95
N GLU A 129 0.07 18.19 10.89
CA GLU A 129 -0.45 19.56 10.72
C GLU A 129 0.05 20.19 9.43
N HIS A 130 1.35 20.05 9.16
CA HIS A 130 1.97 20.64 7.98
C HIS A 130 1.73 19.82 6.71
N LEU A 131 1.89 18.49 6.79
CA LEU A 131 1.98 17.62 5.63
C LEU A 131 0.62 17.40 4.97
N HIS A 132 -0.48 17.36 5.73
CA HIS A 132 -1.81 17.21 5.12
C HIS A 132 -2.15 18.34 4.13
N PRO A 133 -2.13 19.63 4.51
CA PRO A 133 -2.42 20.71 3.56
C PRO A 133 -1.33 20.83 2.49
N PHE A 134 -0.07 20.52 2.81
CA PHE A 134 1.02 20.47 1.84
C PHE A 134 0.76 19.48 0.69
N LEU A 135 0.40 18.23 1.01
CA LEU A 135 0.14 17.18 0.02
C LEU A 135 -1.17 17.42 -0.75
N GLN A 136 -2.19 17.98 -0.08
CA GLN A 136 -3.44 18.38 -0.74
C GLN A 136 -3.18 19.43 -1.84
N ARG A 137 -2.34 20.44 -1.58
CA ARG A 137 -1.94 21.44 -2.59
C ARG A 137 -1.16 20.84 -3.75
N GLN A 138 -0.46 19.71 -3.54
CA GLN A 138 0.23 18.98 -4.61
C GLN A 138 -0.69 18.07 -5.45
N GLN A 139 -2.00 18.04 -5.15
CA GLN A 139 -3.01 17.24 -5.86
C GLN A 139 -2.66 15.74 -5.96
N LEU A 140 -2.18 15.17 -4.87
CA LEU A 140 -1.84 13.74 -4.75
C LEU A 140 -3.04 12.89 -4.31
N ASP A 141 -3.14 11.66 -4.82
CA ASP A 141 -3.84 10.59 -4.10
C ASP A 141 -2.81 9.99 -3.14
N TYR A 142 -2.98 10.22 -1.85
CA TYR A 142 -1.96 9.82 -0.87
C TYR A 142 -2.55 9.10 0.33
N GLY A 143 -1.69 8.34 0.99
CA GLY A 143 -1.94 7.73 2.28
C GLY A 143 -0.73 7.86 3.19
N ILE A 144 -0.95 8.24 4.45
CA ILE A 144 0.10 8.32 5.46
C ILE A 144 0.06 7.08 6.35
N TYR A 145 1.19 6.37 6.41
CA TYR A 145 1.40 5.19 7.23
C TYR A 145 2.41 5.53 8.32
N VAL A 146 1.99 5.40 9.57
CA VAL A 146 2.87 5.56 10.74
C VAL A 146 3.24 4.17 11.25
N ILE A 147 4.49 3.76 11.04
CA ILE A 147 4.98 2.43 11.38
C ILE A 147 5.60 2.48 12.77
N HIS A 148 4.80 2.13 13.76
CA HIS A 148 5.20 2.15 15.16
C HIS A 148 6.04 0.92 15.54
N GLN A 149 7.24 1.12 16.09
CA GLN A 149 8.03 0.04 16.68
C GLN A 149 7.60 -0.23 18.12
N ALA A 150 7.03 -1.40 18.37
CA ALA A 150 6.68 -1.81 19.73
C ALA A 150 7.92 -2.12 20.60
N GLY A 151 7.78 -1.93 21.92
CA GLY A 151 8.79 -2.26 22.91
C GLY A 151 9.99 -1.31 22.94
N ASN A 152 10.99 -1.67 23.76
CA ASN A 152 12.10 -0.79 24.15
C ASN A 152 13.46 -1.20 23.54
N THR A 153 13.48 -2.12 22.58
CA THR A 153 14.71 -2.52 21.87
C THR A 153 15.25 -1.37 21.03
N LYS A 154 16.50 -1.47 20.52
CA LYS A 154 17.06 -0.44 19.62
C LYS A 154 16.11 -0.17 18.45
N PHE A 155 15.97 1.09 18.08
CA PHE A 155 15.12 1.47 16.95
C PHE A 155 15.74 0.97 15.64
N ASN A 156 14.91 0.48 14.71
CA ASN A 156 15.37 0.04 13.39
C ASN A 156 14.55 0.72 12.31
N ARG A 157 15.02 1.91 11.91
CA ARG A 157 14.36 2.78 10.92
C ARG A 157 14.12 2.05 9.61
N ALA A 158 15.18 1.51 9.00
CA ALA A 158 15.13 0.81 7.72
C ALA A 158 14.14 -0.37 7.71
N LYS A 159 14.14 -1.20 8.76
CA LYS A 159 13.23 -2.33 8.87
C LYS A 159 11.77 -1.89 8.97
N LEU A 160 11.47 -0.82 9.71
CA LEU A 160 10.11 -0.27 9.78
C LEU A 160 9.65 0.28 8.43
N LEU A 161 10.55 0.90 7.66
CA LEU A 161 10.22 1.37 6.31
C LEU A 161 9.92 0.20 5.36
N ASN A 162 10.68 -0.90 5.45
CA ASN A 162 10.36 -2.14 4.72
C ASN A 162 8.98 -2.71 5.12
N VAL A 163 8.67 -2.73 6.42
CA VAL A 163 7.33 -3.14 6.91
C VAL A 163 6.25 -2.23 6.33
N GLY A 164 6.44 -0.92 6.41
CA GLY A 164 5.49 0.06 5.88
C GLY A 164 5.22 -0.12 4.39
N TYR A 165 6.27 -0.39 3.60
CA TYR A 165 6.15 -0.68 2.18
C TYR A 165 5.26 -1.90 1.92
N LEU A 166 5.52 -3.00 2.63
CA LEU A 166 4.77 -4.25 2.46
C LEU A 166 3.32 -4.12 2.93
N GLU A 167 3.06 -3.41 4.03
CA GLU A 167 1.70 -3.21 4.54
C GLU A 167 0.90 -2.25 3.65
N ALA A 168 1.50 -1.16 3.18
CA ALA A 168 0.84 -0.20 2.29
C ALA A 168 0.38 -0.85 0.98
N LEU A 169 1.17 -1.78 0.43
CA LEU A 169 0.82 -2.55 -0.78
C LEU A 169 -0.42 -3.45 -0.62
N LYS A 170 -0.83 -3.77 0.62
CA LYS A 170 -2.05 -4.55 0.87
C LYS A 170 -3.31 -3.70 0.76
N GLU A 171 -3.20 -2.39 0.88
CA GLU A 171 -4.35 -1.48 0.90
C GLU A 171 -4.63 -0.82 -0.45
N GLU A 172 -3.59 -0.55 -1.23
CA GLU A 172 -3.70 0.17 -2.50
C GLU A 172 -2.53 -0.17 -3.42
N ASN A 173 -2.75 -0.06 -4.72
CA ASN A 173 -1.70 -0.26 -5.72
C ASN A 173 -0.86 1.03 -5.87
N TRP A 174 -0.11 1.39 -4.83
CA TRP A 174 0.71 2.62 -4.78
C TRP A 174 1.76 2.66 -5.90
N ASP A 175 1.91 3.82 -6.54
CA ASP A 175 2.87 4.05 -7.62
C ASP A 175 4.24 4.51 -7.06
N CYS A 176 4.19 5.29 -5.98
CA CYS A 176 5.33 5.95 -5.35
C CYS A 176 5.34 5.74 -3.83
N PHE A 177 6.53 5.59 -3.26
CA PHE A 177 6.76 5.49 -1.83
C PHE A 177 7.70 6.60 -1.36
N ILE A 178 7.24 7.38 -0.39
CA ILE A 178 8.03 8.39 0.30
C ILE A 178 8.43 7.83 1.66
N PHE A 179 9.72 7.67 1.90
CA PHE A 179 10.28 7.26 3.18
C PHE A 179 10.63 8.51 3.96
N HIS A 180 9.98 8.75 5.10
CA HIS A 180 9.93 10.08 5.69
C HIS A 180 10.26 10.08 7.19
N ASP A 181 11.31 10.80 7.57
CA ASP A 181 11.64 11.03 8.98
C ASP A 181 10.63 11.97 9.65
N VAL A 182 10.09 11.55 10.79
CA VAL A 182 9.02 12.25 11.52
C VAL A 182 9.35 13.69 11.93
N ASP A 183 10.63 14.07 11.98
CA ASP A 183 11.10 15.39 12.40
C ASP A 183 11.59 16.29 11.25
N LEU A 184 11.29 15.94 9.99
CA LEU A 184 11.64 16.74 8.82
C LEU A 184 10.39 17.34 8.14
N VAL A 185 10.13 18.62 8.39
CA VAL A 185 9.00 19.34 7.80
C VAL A 185 9.45 20.14 6.58
N PRO A 186 8.86 19.94 5.39
CA PRO A 186 9.25 20.67 4.18
C PRO A 186 8.84 22.16 4.29
N GLU A 187 9.69 23.06 3.82
CA GLU A 187 9.40 24.50 3.89
C GLU A 187 8.84 25.07 2.59
N ASN A 188 8.88 24.32 1.48
CA ASN A 188 8.45 24.82 0.18
C ASN A 188 7.68 23.74 -0.58
N ASP A 189 6.42 24.02 -0.96
CA ASP A 189 5.56 23.04 -1.63
C ASP A 189 5.85 22.82 -3.12
N PHE A 190 6.81 23.56 -3.71
CA PHE A 190 7.46 23.16 -4.96
C PHE A 190 8.39 21.95 -4.78
N ASN A 191 8.71 21.54 -3.55
CA ASN A 191 9.34 20.25 -3.28
C ASN A 191 8.29 19.12 -3.41
N MET A 192 8.04 18.68 -4.65
CA MET A 192 6.99 17.69 -4.95
C MET A 192 7.27 16.33 -4.31
N TYR A 193 6.33 15.83 -3.49
CA TYR A 193 6.35 14.49 -2.87
C TYR A 193 5.81 13.45 -3.87
N MET A 194 6.50 13.35 -5.00
CA MET A 194 6.25 12.44 -6.11
C MET A 194 7.55 11.75 -6.49
N CYS A 195 7.43 10.57 -7.08
CA CYS A 195 8.56 9.82 -7.60
C CYS A 195 8.87 10.24 -9.04
N ASP A 196 10.12 10.00 -9.45
CA ASP A 196 10.61 10.28 -10.80
C ASP A 196 11.32 9.04 -11.37
N LYS A 197 11.85 9.13 -12.59
CA LYS A 197 12.60 8.09 -13.28
C LYS A 197 13.81 7.60 -12.49
N GLN A 198 14.40 8.46 -11.67
CA GLN A 198 15.49 8.13 -10.75
C GLN A 198 15.03 8.25 -9.29
N PRO A 199 15.63 7.47 -8.35
CA PRO A 199 15.41 7.67 -6.91
C PRO A 199 15.66 9.14 -6.52
N LYS A 200 14.70 9.73 -5.80
CA LYS A 200 14.73 11.16 -5.49
C LYS A 200 15.04 11.39 -4.03
N HIS A 201 16.00 12.26 -3.75
CA HIS A 201 16.28 12.74 -2.41
C HIS A 201 15.56 14.08 -2.18
N LEU A 202 14.67 14.13 -1.19
CA LEU A 202 13.81 15.29 -0.94
C LEU A 202 14.42 16.27 0.10
N VAL A 203 15.54 15.92 0.75
CA VAL A 203 16.19 16.70 1.81
C VAL A 203 17.55 17.25 1.35
N VAL A 204 17.52 18.16 0.38
CA VAL A 204 18.75 18.76 -0.18
C VAL A 204 19.38 19.84 0.71
N GLY A 205 18.70 20.23 1.79
CA GLY A 205 19.21 21.16 2.80
C GLY A 205 18.23 21.30 3.97
N ARG A 206 18.77 21.55 5.17
CA ARG A 206 18.00 21.78 6.40
C ARG A 206 18.43 23.09 7.07
N ASN A 207 17.56 23.68 7.88
CA ASN A 207 17.88 24.87 8.67
C ASN A 207 19.19 24.72 9.49
N ASN A 208 19.39 23.57 10.15
CA ASN A 208 20.56 23.28 10.99
C ASN A 208 21.85 23.01 10.20
N THR A 209 21.74 22.83 8.88
CA THR A 209 22.87 22.71 7.95
C THR A 209 23.10 24.00 7.16
N GLY A 210 22.38 25.09 7.47
CA GLY A 210 22.41 26.32 6.68
C GLY A 210 21.91 26.09 5.25
N TYR A 211 20.90 25.23 5.08
CA TYR A 211 20.33 24.82 3.79
C TYR A 211 21.35 24.21 2.81
N ARG A 212 22.34 23.49 3.34
CA ARG A 212 23.31 22.74 2.54
C ARG A 212 23.12 21.25 2.74
N LEU A 213 23.48 20.46 1.73
CA LEU A 213 23.54 19.02 1.85
C LEU A 213 24.56 18.64 2.94
N ARG A 214 24.23 17.63 3.76
CA ARG A 214 25.08 17.22 4.89
C ARG A 214 26.47 16.75 4.43
N TYR A 215 26.53 15.96 3.36
CA TYR A 215 27.74 15.56 2.65
C TYR A 215 27.35 15.06 1.24
N GLN A 216 28.32 14.97 0.33
CA GLN A 216 28.09 14.48 -1.02
C GLN A 216 27.60 13.03 -0.99
N GLY A 217 26.44 12.77 -1.61
CA GLY A 217 25.83 11.45 -1.58
C GLY A 217 25.04 11.17 -0.29
N TYR A 218 24.69 12.17 0.52
CA TYR A 218 23.71 11.99 1.59
C TYR A 218 22.34 11.64 0.99
N PHE A 219 21.73 10.54 1.46
CA PHE A 219 20.43 10.02 1.00
C PHE A 219 19.47 9.71 2.16
N GLY A 220 19.70 10.32 3.32
CA GLY A 220 18.88 10.16 4.52
C GLY A 220 17.75 11.18 4.63
N GLY A 221 16.97 11.10 5.70
CA GLY A 221 15.86 12.03 5.95
C GLY A 221 14.59 11.64 5.18
N VAL A 222 14.42 12.19 3.99
CA VAL A 222 13.24 11.96 3.14
C VAL A 222 13.65 11.61 1.72
N THR A 223 13.21 10.45 1.24
CA THR A 223 13.49 9.95 -0.12
C THR A 223 12.22 9.42 -0.78
N ALA A 224 12.19 9.46 -2.11
CA ALA A 224 11.10 8.93 -2.92
C ALA A 224 11.63 7.87 -3.89
N LEU A 225 11.01 6.69 -3.87
CA LEU A 225 11.27 5.63 -4.83
C LEU A 225 9.96 5.06 -5.36
N THR A 226 9.90 4.84 -6.66
CA THR A 226 8.82 4.08 -7.27
C THR A 226 8.81 2.65 -6.71
N ARG A 227 7.66 1.98 -6.82
CA ARG A 227 7.56 0.56 -6.48
C ARG A 227 8.66 -0.28 -7.13
N ASP A 228 8.93 -0.02 -8.41
CA ASP A 228 9.90 -0.77 -9.21
C ASP A 228 11.33 -0.45 -8.80
N GLN A 229 11.66 0.81 -8.50
CA GLN A 229 12.99 1.17 -7.99
C GLN A 229 13.26 0.49 -6.65
N PHE A 230 12.30 0.53 -5.72
CA PHE A 230 12.50 -0.04 -4.38
C PHE A 230 12.59 -1.58 -4.40
N SER A 231 11.80 -2.23 -5.25
CA SER A 231 11.85 -3.69 -5.41
C SER A 231 13.14 -4.16 -6.09
N LYS A 232 13.66 -3.42 -7.08
CA LYS A 232 14.93 -3.74 -7.76
C LYS A 232 16.12 -3.80 -6.82
N VAL A 233 16.14 -2.97 -5.78
CA VAL A 233 17.21 -2.92 -4.78
C VAL A 233 16.95 -3.83 -3.57
N ASN A 234 15.86 -4.62 -3.60
CA ASN A 234 15.42 -5.46 -2.49
C ASN A 234 15.23 -4.66 -1.16
N GLY A 235 14.67 -3.46 -1.28
CA GLY A 235 14.41 -2.57 -0.16
C GLY A 235 15.64 -2.17 0.67
N PHE A 236 15.40 -1.69 1.90
CA PHE A 236 16.47 -1.36 2.85
C PHE A 236 17.08 -2.60 3.51
N SER A 237 18.31 -2.49 4.02
CA SER A 237 18.88 -3.50 4.93
C SER A 237 18.12 -3.55 6.27
N ASN A 238 17.79 -4.77 6.73
CA ASN A 238 17.13 -4.98 8.02
C ASN A 238 18.09 -5.02 9.22
N ASN A 239 19.40 -4.89 8.99
CA ASN A 239 20.44 -5.18 9.99
C ASN A 239 20.96 -3.94 10.74
N TYR A 240 20.48 -2.74 10.39
CA TYR A 240 20.87 -1.50 11.04
C TYR A 240 20.03 -1.23 12.29
N TRP A 241 20.60 -1.50 13.46
CA TRP A 241 19.97 -1.27 14.77
C TRP A 241 20.60 -0.07 15.48
N GLY A 242 19.85 1.02 15.61
CA GLY A 242 20.35 2.30 16.10
C GLY A 242 20.44 3.34 14.98
N TRP A 243 21.32 4.34 15.17
CA TRP A 243 21.49 5.44 14.24
C TRP A 243 22.61 5.17 13.23
N GLY A 244 22.31 5.37 11.95
CA GLY A 244 23.29 5.63 10.89
C GLY A 244 23.52 4.49 9.90
N ALA A 245 23.97 4.90 8.71
CA ALA A 245 24.45 4.11 7.57
C ALA A 245 23.40 3.26 6.84
N GLU A 246 22.15 3.20 7.29
CA GLU A 246 21.10 2.48 6.57
C GLU A 246 20.63 3.22 5.30
N ASP A 247 20.73 4.55 5.30
CA ASP A 247 20.49 5.44 4.17
C ASP A 247 21.64 5.41 3.16
N ASP A 248 22.88 5.38 3.64
CA ASP A 248 24.07 5.18 2.80
C ASP A 248 24.05 3.79 2.13
N ASP A 249 23.65 2.74 2.85
CA ASP A 249 23.44 1.39 2.29
C ASP A 249 22.39 1.40 1.18
N LEU A 250 21.24 2.04 1.40
CA LEU A 250 20.21 2.14 0.35
C LEU A 250 20.75 2.84 -0.89
N ARG A 251 21.53 3.91 -0.74
CA ARG A 251 22.10 4.65 -1.89
C ARG A 251 23.05 3.80 -2.73
N ILE A 252 23.77 2.86 -2.11
CA ILE A 252 24.75 2.00 -2.79
C ILE A 252 24.05 0.93 -3.63
N ARG A 253 22.85 0.51 -3.23
CA ARG A 253 22.04 -0.48 -3.96
C ARG A 253 21.43 0.09 -5.23
#